data_AF-A0A6N2EMZ6-F1
#
_entry.id   AF-A0A6N2EMZ6-F1
#
_cell.length_a   1.000
_cell.length_b   1.000
_cell.length_c   1.000
_cell.angle_alpha   90.00
_cell.angle_beta   90.00
_cell.angle_gamma   90.00
#
_symmetry.space_group_name_H-M   'P 1'
#
loop_
_entity.id
_entity.type
_entity.pdbx_description
1 polymer ?
#
loop_
_entity_poly.entity_id
_entity_poly.type
_entity_poly.pdbx_seq_one_letter_code
_entity_poly.pdbx_strand_id
1 'polypeptide(L)'
;MPVLTPIPAAAVAPSAVAGPMAEAPEASGPACALQRVAPQGAPGKSPSLWQLGIEAQELTTAIALLAEQLEADEPEQRSRALAELEAALLAEEGNRQALSAKADATCWVIEHLRGQAAYRQQQAKRLTDLARGDAGRADALEQSLVLVLTRLQPGATRFSFPNHELTSRRSEAVEIGDPEALDPQWLTFKTSAQPDKAAIKSALKAGHAIDGAQLLCRRSWRIT
;
A
#
# COMPACT_ATOMS: atom_id res chain seq x y z
N MET A 1 -43.66 37.55 -7.74
CA MET A 1 -42.85 38.72 -8.13
C MET A 1 -42.32 39.41 -6.89
N PRO A 2 -41.15 39.03 -6.34
CA PRO A 2 -40.38 39.88 -5.45
C PRO A 2 -39.25 40.56 -6.23
N VAL A 3 -39.16 41.88 -6.05
CA VAL A 3 -38.29 42.83 -6.72
C VAL A 3 -36.86 42.69 -6.20
N LEU A 4 -35.90 42.53 -7.11
CA LEU A 4 -34.46 42.53 -6.85
C LEU A 4 -33.98 43.97 -6.61
N THR A 5 -33.35 44.22 -5.47
CA THR A 5 -32.52 45.42 -5.25
C THR A 5 -31.04 45.08 -5.49
N PRO A 6 -30.29 45.86 -6.29
CA PRO A 6 -28.88 45.60 -6.57
C PRO A 6 -27.97 46.19 -5.47
N ILE A 7 -26.89 45.46 -5.16
CA ILE A 7 -25.77 45.93 -4.30
C ILE A 7 -24.68 46.51 -5.22
N PRO A 8 -24.14 47.71 -4.93
CA PRO A 8 -23.25 48.43 -5.85
C PRO A 8 -21.81 47.88 -5.87
N ALA A 9 -21.22 47.96 -7.06
CA ALA A 9 -19.81 47.68 -7.34
C ALA A 9 -18.90 48.75 -6.71
N ALA A 10 -17.86 48.30 -6.00
CA ALA A 10 -16.77 49.16 -5.55
C ALA A 10 -15.68 49.22 -6.63
N ALA A 11 -15.33 50.44 -7.02
CA ALA A 11 -14.35 50.78 -8.05
C ALA A 11 -12.91 50.59 -7.57
N VAL A 12 -12.05 50.25 -8.53
CA VAL A 12 -10.59 50.17 -8.43
C VAL A 12 -9.98 51.56 -8.62
N ALA A 13 -8.95 51.91 -7.84
CA ALA A 13 -7.93 52.88 -8.24
C ALA A 13 -6.54 52.46 -7.72
N PRO A 14 -5.45 52.78 -8.44
CA PRO A 14 -4.18 52.08 -8.35
C PRO A 14 -3.18 52.76 -7.41
N SER A 15 -2.26 52.00 -6.84
CA SER A 15 -1.06 52.56 -6.24
C SER A 15 0.15 51.69 -6.59
N ALA A 16 1.04 52.26 -7.40
CA ALA A 16 2.35 51.73 -7.69
C ALA A 16 3.34 52.30 -6.68
N VAL A 17 4.06 51.43 -5.96
CA VAL A 17 5.39 51.73 -5.41
C VAL A 17 6.24 50.48 -5.51
N ALA A 18 7.42 50.66 -6.10
CA ALA A 18 8.41 49.64 -6.39
C ALA A 18 9.29 49.27 -5.18
N GLY A 19 9.71 48.00 -5.15
CA GLY A 19 10.93 47.51 -4.47
C GLY A 19 10.68 46.51 -3.33
N PRO A 20 11.67 45.65 -2.99
CA PRO A 20 12.56 44.84 -3.81
C PRO A 20 12.13 43.36 -3.83
N MET A 21 12.70 42.58 -4.75
CA MET A 21 12.49 41.13 -4.84
C MET A 21 12.98 40.45 -3.54
N ALA A 22 12.04 39.97 -2.74
CA ALA A 22 12.33 39.04 -1.65
C ALA A 22 12.52 37.64 -2.26
N GLU A 23 13.74 37.12 -2.13
CA GLU A 23 14.12 35.74 -2.44
C GLU A 23 13.14 34.75 -1.83
N ALA A 24 12.71 33.79 -2.65
CA ALA A 24 11.95 32.65 -2.18
C ALA A 24 12.78 31.87 -1.15
N PRO A 25 12.18 31.39 -0.04
CA PRO A 25 12.90 30.57 0.91
C PRO A 25 13.31 29.26 0.20
N GLU A 26 14.62 29.03 0.13
CA GLU A 26 15.17 27.75 -0.28
C GLU A 26 14.50 26.65 0.54
N ALA A 27 13.80 25.75 -0.15
CA ALA A 27 13.30 24.54 0.43
C ALA A 27 14.51 23.67 0.83
N SER A 28 15.01 23.88 2.04
CA SER A 28 15.88 22.95 2.74
C SER A 28 15.04 21.72 3.11
N GLY A 29 14.71 20.91 2.10
CA GLY A 29 14.45 19.50 2.34
C GLY A 29 15.74 18.85 2.83
N PRO A 30 15.67 17.73 3.57
CA PRO A 30 16.88 16.99 3.91
C PRO A 30 17.49 16.55 2.59
N ALA A 31 18.52 17.27 2.15
CA ALA A 31 19.42 16.78 1.14
C ALA A 31 19.99 15.50 1.74
N CYS A 32 19.43 14.36 1.34
CA CYS A 32 20.11 13.09 1.45
C CYS A 32 21.37 13.22 0.60
N ALA A 33 22.40 13.80 1.20
CA ALA A 33 23.76 13.50 0.85
C ALA A 33 23.86 12.00 1.02
N LEU A 34 23.70 11.26 -0.08
CA LEU A 34 24.26 9.93 -0.21
C LEU A 34 25.77 10.12 -0.17
N GLN A 35 26.29 10.47 1.01
CA GLN A 35 27.67 10.27 1.36
C GLN A 35 27.83 8.75 1.33
N ARG A 36 28.12 8.23 0.14
CA ARG A 36 28.74 6.92 0.00
C ARG A 36 30.05 7.04 0.74
N VAL A 37 30.03 6.77 2.05
CA VAL A 37 31.23 6.34 2.75
C VAL A 37 31.50 4.94 2.22
N ALA A 38 32.05 4.90 1.01
CA ALA A 38 32.72 3.72 0.52
C ALA A 38 33.98 3.60 1.37
N PRO A 39 34.17 2.51 2.14
CA PRO A 39 35.52 2.17 2.58
C PRO A 39 36.39 2.06 1.31
N GLN A 40 37.59 2.61 1.38
CA GLN A 40 38.46 2.80 0.23
C GLN A 40 38.82 1.46 -0.42
N GLY A 41 38.43 1.27 -1.70
CA GLY A 41 38.91 0.16 -2.55
C GLY A 41 37.88 -0.45 -3.50
N ALA A 42 37.92 -0.04 -4.77
CA ALA A 42 37.28 -0.61 -5.98
C ALA A 42 35.75 -0.43 -6.20
N PRO A 43 35.29 -0.24 -7.46
CA PRO A 43 33.88 -0.26 -7.83
C PRO A 43 33.37 -1.70 -7.89
N GLY A 44 33.24 -2.34 -6.72
CA GLY A 44 32.56 -3.62 -6.55
C GLY A 44 31.09 -3.41 -6.19
N LYS A 45 30.19 -4.25 -6.71
CA LYS A 45 28.82 -4.33 -6.18
C LYS A 45 28.89 -4.75 -4.71
N SER A 46 28.21 -4.05 -3.81
CA SER A 46 28.15 -4.47 -2.41
C SER A 46 27.48 -5.86 -2.29
N PRO A 47 28.01 -6.77 -1.47
CA PRO A 47 27.52 -8.14 -1.37
C PRO A 47 26.04 -8.16 -0.96
N SER A 48 25.22 -8.97 -1.64
CA SER A 48 23.79 -9.12 -1.34
C SER A 48 23.56 -9.64 0.08
N LEU A 49 22.35 -9.43 0.64
CA LEU A 49 22.00 -9.99 1.96
C LEU A 49 22.20 -11.50 2.03
N TRP A 50 21.94 -12.19 0.92
CA TRP A 50 22.12 -13.63 0.84
C TRP A 50 23.60 -14.03 0.82
N GLN A 51 24.44 -13.31 0.08
CA GLN A 51 25.90 -13.52 0.10
C GLN A 51 26.49 -13.27 1.48
N LEU A 52 26.11 -12.18 2.15
CA LEU A 52 26.54 -11.89 3.53
C LEU A 52 26.14 -13.01 4.50
N GLY A 53 24.94 -13.58 4.33
CA GLY A 53 24.49 -14.72 5.13
C GLY A 53 25.29 -16.00 4.89
N ILE A 54 25.72 -16.26 3.65
CA ILE A 54 26.61 -17.40 3.33
C ILE A 54 27.98 -17.19 3.97
N GLU A 55 28.57 -16.02 3.76
CA GLU A 55 29.87 -15.66 4.34
C GLU A 55 29.84 -15.78 5.87
N ALA A 56 28.75 -15.39 6.54
CA ALA A 56 28.58 -15.56 7.98
C ALA A 56 28.63 -17.04 8.40
N GLN A 57 27.99 -17.93 7.63
CA GLN A 57 28.00 -19.37 7.89
C GLN A 57 29.40 -19.96 7.66
N GLU A 58 30.09 -19.56 6.59
CA GLU A 58 31.45 -19.98 6.29
C GLU A 58 32.43 -19.55 7.40
N LEU A 59 32.35 -18.30 7.85
CA LEU A 59 33.14 -17.79 8.97
C LEU A 59 32.86 -18.55 10.26
N THR A 60 31.58 -18.85 10.55
CA THR A 60 31.21 -19.68 11.72
C THR A 60 31.87 -21.07 11.66
N THR A 61 31.87 -21.71 10.49
CA THR A 61 32.51 -23.01 10.32
C THR A 61 34.04 -22.93 10.42
N ALA A 62 34.66 -21.89 9.88
CA ALA A 62 36.10 -21.68 9.96
C ALA A 62 36.55 -21.44 11.41
N ILE A 63 35.82 -20.63 12.17
CA ILE A 63 36.08 -20.38 13.59
C ILE A 63 36.06 -21.69 14.40
N ALA A 64 35.07 -22.56 14.15
CA ALA A 64 34.98 -23.85 14.83
C ALA A 64 36.19 -24.76 14.53
N LEU A 65 36.59 -24.87 13.26
CA LEU A 65 37.76 -25.67 12.86
C LEU A 65 39.07 -25.11 13.43
N LEU A 66 39.23 -23.79 13.46
CA LEU A 66 40.41 -23.14 14.04
C LEU A 66 40.48 -23.34 15.55
N ALA A 67 39.34 -23.37 16.24
CA ALA A 67 39.29 -23.68 17.67
C ALA A 67 39.78 -25.11 17.96
N GLU A 68 39.40 -26.09 17.15
CA GLU A 68 39.92 -27.48 17.27
C GLU A 68 41.44 -27.53 17.05
N GLN A 69 41.97 -26.75 16.10
CA GLN A 69 43.41 -26.72 15.81
C GLN A 69 44.26 -26.12 16.93
N LEU A 70 43.67 -25.36 17.86
CA LEU A 70 44.39 -24.85 19.03
C LEU A 70 44.79 -25.96 20.01
N GLU A 71 44.12 -27.11 19.97
CA GLU A 71 44.43 -28.28 20.79
C GLU A 71 45.68 -29.04 20.30
N ALA A 72 46.23 -28.70 19.13
CA ALA A 72 47.42 -29.34 18.59
C ALA A 72 48.62 -29.24 19.54
N ASP A 73 49.39 -30.32 19.67
CA ASP A 73 50.58 -30.38 20.54
C ASP A 73 51.75 -29.52 20.03
N GLU A 74 51.77 -29.21 18.73
CA GLU A 74 52.81 -28.40 18.11
C GLU A 74 52.62 -26.90 18.36
N PRO A 75 53.60 -26.21 18.99
CA PRO A 75 53.45 -24.80 19.38
C PRO A 75 53.38 -23.85 18.18
N GLU A 76 54.01 -24.18 17.06
CA GLU A 76 53.93 -23.38 15.83
C GLU A 76 52.56 -23.51 15.14
N GLN A 77 51.97 -24.70 15.15
CA GLN A 77 50.65 -24.92 14.60
C GLN A 77 49.60 -24.16 15.43
N ARG A 78 49.70 -24.23 16.76
CA ARG A 78 48.85 -23.49 17.68
C ARG A 78 48.93 -21.97 17.48
N SER A 79 50.14 -21.42 17.30
CA SER A 79 50.30 -19.97 17.11
C SER A 79 49.73 -19.49 15.77
N ARG A 80 49.86 -20.28 14.70
CA ARG A 80 49.24 -20.00 13.40
C ARG A 80 47.72 -20.05 13.47
N ALA A 81 47.15 -21.10 14.08
CA ALA A 81 45.71 -21.25 14.27
C ALA A 81 45.12 -20.09 15.08
N LEU A 82 45.84 -19.59 16.10
CA LEU A 82 45.42 -18.43 16.88
C LEU A 82 45.37 -17.15 16.04
N ALA A 83 46.39 -16.90 15.21
CA ALA A 83 46.42 -15.73 14.34
C ALA A 83 45.29 -15.77 13.28
N GLU A 84 45.03 -16.95 12.70
CA GLU A 84 43.92 -17.13 11.76
C GLU A 84 42.56 -17.01 12.44
N LEU A 85 42.43 -17.48 13.69
CA LEU A 85 41.20 -17.34 14.49
C LEU A 85 40.89 -15.88 14.78
N GLU A 86 41.89 -15.09 15.19
CA GLU A 86 41.74 -13.65 15.41
C GLU A 86 41.31 -12.93 14.12
N ALA A 87 41.89 -13.30 12.97
CA ALA A 87 41.50 -12.76 11.68
C ALA A 87 40.05 -13.14 11.29
N ALA A 88 39.65 -14.40 11.52
CA ALA A 88 38.29 -14.88 11.25
C ALA A 88 37.25 -14.18 12.13
N LEU A 89 37.56 -13.95 13.42
CA LEU A 89 36.69 -13.21 14.35
C LEU A 89 36.50 -11.75 13.93
N LEU A 90 37.58 -11.08 13.47
CA LEU A 90 37.48 -9.72 12.92
C LEU A 90 36.63 -9.67 11.64
N ALA A 91 36.80 -10.66 10.75
CA ALA A 91 36.00 -10.78 9.55
C ALA A 91 34.50 -11.05 9.87
N GLU A 92 34.22 -11.87 10.89
CA GLU A 92 32.86 -12.14 11.37
C GLU A 92 32.17 -10.86 11.87
N GLU A 93 32.87 -10.07 12.67
CA GLU A 93 32.33 -8.79 13.16
C GLU A 93 32.04 -7.83 12.00
N GLY A 94 32.97 -7.71 11.04
CA GLY A 94 32.75 -6.91 9.83
C GLY A 94 31.57 -7.38 8.99
N ASN A 95 31.40 -8.71 8.84
CA ASN A 95 30.26 -9.30 8.13
C ASN A 95 28.93 -9.01 8.86
N ARG A 96 28.88 -9.17 10.19
CA ARG A 96 27.68 -8.86 11.00
C ARG A 96 27.26 -7.41 10.85
N GLN A 97 28.21 -6.48 10.88
CA GLN A 97 27.95 -5.07 10.68
C GLN A 97 27.41 -4.79 9.27
N ALA A 98 28.02 -5.37 8.23
CA ALA A 98 27.55 -5.25 6.85
C ALA A 98 26.14 -5.83 6.67
N LEU A 99 25.84 -6.97 7.29
CA LEU A 99 24.52 -7.61 7.26
C LEU A 99 23.48 -6.72 7.92
N SER A 100 23.75 -6.21 9.13
CA SER A 100 22.85 -5.31 9.85
C SER A 100 22.58 -4.04 9.05
N ALA A 101 23.61 -3.39 8.52
CA ALA A 101 23.47 -2.17 7.73
C ALA A 101 22.65 -2.40 6.46
N LYS A 102 22.85 -3.53 5.78
CA LYS A 102 22.10 -3.87 4.57
C LYS A 102 20.65 -4.25 4.87
N ALA A 103 20.39 -4.92 5.99
CA ALA A 103 19.05 -5.27 6.42
C ALA A 103 18.25 -4.01 6.79
N ASP A 104 18.87 -3.08 7.52
CA ASP A 104 18.30 -1.77 7.86
C ASP A 104 17.97 -0.94 6.61
N ALA A 105 18.94 -0.81 5.69
CA ALA A 105 18.71 -0.14 4.41
C ALA A 105 17.56 -0.78 3.60
N THR A 106 17.42 -2.11 3.66
CA THR A 106 16.31 -2.81 3.01
C THR A 106 14.97 -2.49 3.69
N CYS A 107 14.94 -2.45 5.03
CA CYS A 107 13.75 -2.06 5.79
C CYS A 107 13.28 -0.66 5.41
N TRP A 108 14.21 0.30 5.35
CA TRP A 108 13.93 1.67 4.92
C TRP A 108 13.27 1.73 3.53
N VAL A 109 13.82 0.98 2.55
CA VAL A 109 13.23 0.94 1.19
C VAL A 109 11.81 0.36 1.22
N ILE A 110 11.58 -0.68 2.01
CA ILE A 110 10.25 -1.29 2.15
C ILE A 110 9.26 -0.29 2.74
N GLU A 111 9.62 0.41 3.81
CA GLU A 111 8.77 1.43 4.44
C GLU A 111 8.47 2.58 3.49
N HIS A 112 9.50 3.07 2.79
CA HIS A 112 9.33 4.12 1.80
C HIS A 112 8.33 3.72 0.71
N LEU A 113 8.46 2.53 0.14
CA LEU A 113 7.55 2.02 -0.88
C LEU A 113 6.12 1.83 -0.33
N ARG A 114 5.97 1.34 0.90
CA ARG A 114 4.67 1.22 1.57
C ARG A 114 4.01 2.58 1.79
N GLY A 115 4.78 3.58 2.22
CA GLY A 115 4.32 4.96 2.36
C GLY A 115 3.85 5.56 1.03
N GLN A 116 4.64 5.38 -0.04
CA GLN A 116 4.22 5.81 -1.38
C GLN A 116 2.94 5.12 -1.86
N ALA A 117 2.81 3.81 -1.63
CA ALA A 117 1.62 3.06 -2.00
C ALA A 117 0.38 3.56 -1.25
N ALA A 118 0.49 3.78 0.06
CA ALA A 118 -0.59 4.32 0.87
C ALA A 118 -1.02 5.72 0.41
N TYR A 119 -0.06 6.61 0.11
CA TYR A 119 -0.35 7.93 -0.45
C TYR A 119 -1.11 7.85 -1.77
N ARG A 120 -0.65 7.00 -2.71
CA ARG A 120 -1.31 6.81 -4.01
C ARG A 120 -2.73 6.26 -3.86
N GLN A 121 -2.95 5.33 -2.93
CA GLN A 121 -4.29 4.80 -2.63
C GLN A 121 -5.24 5.88 -2.08
N GLN A 122 -4.74 6.76 -1.21
CA GLN A 122 -5.54 7.89 -0.70
C GLN A 122 -5.93 8.85 -1.82
N GLN A 123 -4.99 9.18 -2.73
CA GLN A 123 -5.29 10.03 -3.88
C GLN A 123 -6.28 9.38 -4.83
N ALA A 124 -6.13 8.09 -5.12
CA ALA A 124 -7.07 7.35 -5.95
C ALA A 124 -8.49 7.39 -5.36
N LYS A 125 -8.63 7.13 -4.04
CA LYS A 125 -9.91 7.22 -3.34
C LYS A 125 -10.54 8.61 -3.48
N ARG A 126 -9.76 9.67 -3.26
CA ARG A 126 -10.24 11.05 -3.41
C ARG A 126 -10.76 11.32 -4.82
N LEU A 127 -10.03 10.90 -5.85
CA LEU A 127 -10.46 11.08 -7.25
C LEU A 127 -11.72 10.28 -7.57
N THR A 128 -11.85 9.06 -7.05
CA THR A 128 -13.08 8.27 -7.18
C THR A 128 -14.26 8.96 -6.51
N ASP A 129 -14.08 9.55 -5.33
CA ASP A 129 -15.14 10.25 -4.62
C ASP A 129 -15.56 11.53 -5.36
N LEU A 130 -14.61 12.28 -5.92
CA LEU A 130 -14.90 13.43 -6.79
C LEU A 130 -15.67 13.02 -8.05
N ALA A 131 -15.22 11.98 -8.76
CA ALA A 131 -15.89 11.47 -9.94
C ALA A 131 -17.32 11.01 -9.63
N ARG A 132 -17.53 10.35 -8.47
CA ARG A 132 -18.87 9.98 -8.00
C ARG A 132 -19.74 11.21 -7.74
N GLY A 133 -19.16 12.27 -7.17
CA GLY A 133 -19.86 13.54 -6.95
C GLY A 133 -20.32 14.20 -8.26
N ASP A 134 -19.44 14.25 -9.26
CA ASP A 134 -19.78 14.80 -10.57
C ASP A 134 -20.81 13.95 -11.33
N ALA A 135 -20.70 12.62 -11.27
CA ALA A 135 -21.71 11.71 -11.82
C ALA A 135 -23.09 11.95 -11.16
N GLY A 136 -23.16 12.02 -9.83
CA GLY A 136 -24.43 12.28 -9.14
C GLY A 136 -25.04 13.65 -9.46
N ARG A 137 -24.21 14.68 -9.65
CA ARG A 137 -24.68 16.00 -10.12
C ARG A 137 -25.22 15.94 -11.55
N ALA A 138 -24.57 15.19 -12.43
CA ALA A 138 -25.04 14.98 -13.79
C ALA A 138 -26.40 14.24 -13.80
N ASP A 139 -26.53 13.16 -13.03
CA ASP A 139 -27.78 12.40 -12.89
C ASP A 139 -28.93 13.28 -12.38
N ALA A 140 -28.67 14.14 -11.37
CA ALA A 140 -29.68 15.05 -10.84
C ALA A 140 -30.14 16.10 -11.88
N LEU A 141 -29.20 16.62 -12.68
CA LEU A 141 -29.52 17.53 -13.79
C LEU A 141 -30.30 16.82 -14.89
N GLU A 142 -29.93 15.59 -15.23
CA GLU A 142 -30.66 14.77 -16.20
C GLU A 142 -32.09 14.52 -15.75
N GLN A 143 -32.29 14.06 -14.50
CA GLN A 143 -33.62 13.86 -13.92
C GLN A 143 -34.47 15.13 -13.95
N SER A 144 -33.87 16.27 -13.61
CA SER A 144 -34.55 17.57 -13.65
C SER A 144 -34.93 17.96 -15.07
N LEU A 145 -34.04 17.76 -16.04
CA LEU A 145 -34.27 18.04 -17.46
C LEU A 145 -35.40 17.14 -18.01
N VAL A 146 -35.33 15.83 -17.78
CA VAL A 146 -36.36 14.85 -18.17
C VAL A 146 -37.71 15.23 -17.59
N LEU A 147 -37.76 15.59 -16.30
CA LEU A 147 -38.99 16.01 -15.63
C LEU A 147 -39.65 17.21 -16.33
N VAL A 148 -38.86 18.24 -16.65
CA VAL A 148 -39.38 19.45 -17.32
C VAL A 148 -39.88 19.12 -18.72
N LEU A 149 -39.08 18.41 -19.51
CA LEU A 149 -39.41 18.08 -20.90
C LEU A 149 -40.67 17.21 -21.02
N THR A 150 -40.79 16.19 -20.18
CA THR A 150 -41.95 15.28 -20.17
C THR A 150 -43.24 15.96 -19.67
N ARG A 151 -43.13 16.97 -18.80
CA ARG A 151 -44.28 17.81 -18.42
C ARG A 151 -44.75 18.71 -19.57
N LEU A 152 -43.82 19.25 -20.36
CA LEU A 152 -44.15 20.11 -21.51
C LEU A 152 -44.68 19.32 -22.70
N GLN A 153 -44.18 18.11 -22.93
CA GLN A 153 -44.60 17.22 -24.02
C GLN A 153 -44.85 15.81 -23.49
N PRO A 154 -46.03 15.56 -22.90
CA PRO A 154 -46.39 14.23 -22.39
C PRO A 154 -46.40 13.19 -23.53
N GLY A 155 -45.75 12.05 -23.30
CA GLY A 155 -45.68 10.95 -24.26
C GLY A 155 -44.57 11.04 -25.31
N ALA A 156 -43.79 12.12 -25.34
CA ALA A 156 -42.59 12.19 -26.18
C ALA A 156 -41.53 11.19 -25.69
N THR A 157 -41.03 10.36 -26.61
CA THR A 157 -40.00 9.35 -26.34
C THR A 157 -38.62 9.76 -26.84
N ARG A 158 -38.52 10.92 -27.51
CA ARG A 158 -37.30 11.46 -28.10
C ARG A 158 -37.34 12.99 -28.10
N PHE A 159 -36.25 13.61 -27.67
CA PHE A 159 -36.02 15.06 -27.75
C PHE A 159 -34.70 15.31 -28.48
N SER A 160 -34.73 16.15 -29.51
CA SER A 160 -33.54 16.52 -30.29
C SER A 160 -33.17 17.98 -30.02
N PHE A 161 -31.89 18.23 -29.75
CA PHE A 161 -31.28 19.54 -29.52
C PHE A 161 -30.17 19.78 -30.57
N PRO A 162 -29.65 21.01 -30.71
CA PRO A 162 -28.64 21.32 -31.73
C PRO A 162 -27.42 20.40 -31.72
N ASN A 163 -26.96 19.98 -30.54
CA ASN A 163 -25.74 19.16 -30.36
C ASN A 163 -25.97 17.84 -29.60
N HIS A 164 -27.19 17.60 -29.11
CA HIS A 164 -27.47 16.49 -28.20
C HIS A 164 -28.83 15.88 -28.50
N GLU A 165 -28.99 14.63 -28.10
CA GLU A 165 -30.24 13.91 -28.26
C GLU A 165 -30.56 13.14 -26.97
N LEU A 166 -31.81 13.20 -26.54
CA LEU A 166 -32.33 12.46 -25.42
C LEU A 166 -33.38 11.46 -25.92
N THR A 167 -33.16 10.18 -25.67
CA THR A 167 -34.09 9.11 -26.04
C THR A 167 -34.49 8.32 -24.81
N SER A 168 -35.77 8.03 -24.68
CA SER A 168 -36.24 7.13 -23.63
C SER A 168 -36.08 5.68 -24.07
N ARG A 169 -35.65 4.81 -23.15
CA ARG A 169 -35.72 3.35 -23.33
C ARG A 169 -36.80 2.79 -22.42
N ARG A 170 -37.60 1.85 -22.93
CA ARG A 170 -38.50 1.05 -22.10
C ARG A 170 -37.68 0.05 -21.30
N SER A 171 -37.74 0.13 -19.97
CA SER A 171 -37.25 -0.89 -19.05
C SER A 171 -38.43 -1.48 -18.28
N GLU A 172 -38.43 -2.80 -18.14
CA GLU A 172 -39.44 -3.54 -17.38
C GLU A 172 -38.74 -4.20 -16.19
N ALA A 173 -39.29 -4.00 -15.00
CA ALA A 173 -38.80 -4.61 -13.77
C ALA A 173 -39.99 -5.27 -13.08
N VAL A 174 -39.78 -6.47 -12.53
CA VAL A 174 -40.77 -7.18 -11.75
C VAL A 174 -40.57 -6.80 -10.28
N GLU A 175 -41.52 -6.04 -9.73
CA GLU A 175 -41.54 -5.75 -8.30
C GLU A 175 -42.26 -6.88 -7.55
N ILE A 176 -41.54 -7.57 -6.67
CA ILE A 176 -42.10 -8.59 -5.79
C ILE A 176 -42.49 -7.91 -4.48
N GLY A 177 -43.79 -7.70 -4.27
CA GLY A 177 -44.30 -7.04 -3.06
C GLY A 177 -44.28 -7.96 -1.83
N ASP A 178 -44.74 -9.21 -1.98
CA ASP A 178 -44.72 -10.23 -0.92
C ASP A 178 -44.14 -11.54 -1.46
N PRO A 179 -42.90 -11.89 -1.05
CA PRO A 179 -42.25 -13.11 -1.51
C PRO A 179 -42.86 -14.40 -0.91
N GLU A 180 -43.58 -14.34 0.23
CA GLU A 180 -44.18 -15.55 0.83
C GLU A 180 -45.50 -15.94 0.16
N ALA A 181 -46.14 -15.01 -0.55
CA ALA A 181 -47.31 -15.28 -1.39
C ALA A 181 -46.95 -15.90 -2.76
N LEU A 182 -45.66 -15.95 -3.12
CA LEU A 182 -45.22 -16.55 -4.37
C LEU A 182 -45.25 -18.07 -4.28
N ASP A 183 -45.79 -18.70 -5.32
CA ASP A 183 -45.75 -20.16 -5.43
C ASP A 183 -44.30 -20.67 -5.35
N PRO A 184 -44.08 -21.87 -4.76
CA PRO A 184 -42.75 -22.48 -4.65
C PRO A 184 -42.01 -22.64 -5.99
N GLN A 185 -42.73 -22.67 -7.12
CA GLN A 185 -42.15 -22.73 -8.47
C GLN A 185 -41.34 -21.47 -8.85
N TRP A 186 -41.57 -20.33 -8.19
CA TRP A 186 -40.87 -19.07 -8.41
C TRP A 186 -39.78 -18.80 -7.36
N LEU A 187 -39.61 -19.70 -6.38
CA LEU A 187 -38.66 -19.56 -5.29
C LEU A 187 -37.41 -20.42 -5.54
N THR A 188 -36.24 -19.89 -5.16
CA THR A 188 -34.98 -20.64 -5.17
C THR A 188 -34.43 -20.74 -3.76
N PHE A 189 -34.27 -21.97 -3.26
CA PHE A 189 -33.74 -22.22 -1.93
C PHE A 189 -32.22 -22.44 -2.00
N LYS A 190 -31.46 -21.62 -1.26
CA LYS A 190 -30.01 -21.80 -1.08
C LYS A 190 -29.71 -22.28 0.34
N THR A 191 -29.37 -23.56 0.50
CA THR A 191 -28.82 -24.10 1.74
C THR A 191 -27.29 -24.01 1.68
N SER A 192 -26.69 -23.14 2.49
CA SER A 192 -25.24 -23.00 2.61
C SER A 192 -24.77 -23.56 3.94
N ALA A 193 -23.94 -24.61 3.89
CA ALA A 193 -23.18 -25.09 5.03
C ALA A 193 -21.75 -24.51 4.95
N GLN A 194 -21.33 -23.81 6.00
CA GLN A 194 -20.00 -23.21 6.08
C GLN A 194 -19.27 -23.72 7.33
N PRO A 195 -17.95 -23.99 7.27
CA PRO A 195 -17.20 -24.45 8.42
C PRO A 195 -17.12 -23.36 9.49
N ASP A 196 -17.53 -23.70 10.71
CA ASP A 196 -17.34 -22.83 11.87
C ASP A 196 -15.87 -22.86 12.31
N LYS A 197 -15.08 -21.96 11.74
CA LYS A 197 -13.65 -21.83 12.04
C LYS A 197 -13.38 -21.50 13.51
N ALA A 198 -14.31 -20.87 14.21
CA ALA A 198 -14.13 -20.53 15.62
C ALA A 198 -14.27 -21.78 16.51
N ALA A 199 -15.33 -22.57 16.28
CA ALA A 199 -15.53 -23.85 16.97
C ALA A 199 -14.39 -24.84 16.67
N ILE A 200 -14.02 -24.98 15.39
CA ILE A 200 -12.91 -25.84 14.95
C ILE A 200 -11.60 -25.43 15.62
N LYS A 201 -11.28 -24.12 15.64
CA LYS A 201 -10.07 -23.60 16.29
C LYS A 201 -10.06 -23.87 17.80
N SER A 202 -11.22 -23.77 18.46
CA SER A 202 -11.35 -24.06 19.89
C SER A 202 -11.08 -25.53 20.20
N ALA A 203 -11.71 -26.43 19.44
CA ALA A 203 -11.54 -27.87 19.59
C ALA A 203 -10.10 -28.34 19.30
N LEU A 204 -9.47 -27.82 18.23
CA LEU A 204 -8.06 -28.10 17.93
C LEU A 204 -7.12 -27.60 19.04
N LYS A 205 -7.40 -26.46 19.67
CA LYS A 205 -6.63 -25.96 20.82
C LYS A 205 -6.83 -26.79 22.09
N ALA A 206 -8.00 -27.40 22.26
CA ALA A 206 -8.31 -28.31 23.37
C ALA A 206 -7.70 -29.71 23.21
N GLY A 207 -7.01 -29.98 22.09
CA GLY A 207 -6.36 -31.27 21.81
C GLY A 207 -7.24 -32.28 21.07
N HIS A 208 -8.44 -31.89 20.61
CA HIS A 208 -9.25 -32.75 19.76
C HIS A 208 -8.69 -32.80 18.34
N ALA A 209 -8.58 -34.00 17.76
CA ALA A 209 -8.29 -34.18 16.35
C ALA A 209 -9.57 -33.97 15.54
N ILE A 210 -9.54 -33.07 14.56
CA ILE A 210 -10.62 -32.85 13.60
C ILE A 210 -10.07 -33.22 12.22
N ASP A 211 -10.67 -34.21 11.59
CA ASP A 211 -10.28 -34.62 10.24
C ASP A 211 -10.49 -33.47 9.25
N GLY A 212 -9.49 -33.21 8.41
CA GLY A 212 -9.48 -32.07 7.49
C GLY A 212 -9.17 -30.69 8.11
N ALA A 213 -8.86 -30.57 9.40
CA ALA A 213 -8.48 -29.30 10.02
C ALA A 213 -7.18 -29.38 10.83
N GLN A 214 -6.31 -28.38 10.67
CA GLN A 214 -5.03 -28.31 11.40
C GLN A 214 -4.79 -26.89 11.91
N LEU A 215 -4.25 -26.78 13.12
CA LEU A 215 -3.87 -25.49 13.71
C LEU A 215 -2.42 -25.15 13.32
N LEU A 216 -2.26 -24.24 12.37
CA LEU A 216 -0.95 -23.74 11.95
C LEU A 216 -0.57 -22.49 12.76
N CYS A 217 0.48 -22.59 13.57
CA CYS A 217 1.07 -21.44 14.27
C CYS A 217 2.15 -20.81 13.40
N ARG A 218 1.92 -19.57 12.92
CA ARG A 218 2.89 -18.77 12.17
C ARG A 218 3.20 -17.49 12.93
N ARG A 219 4.45 -17.02 12.87
CA ARG A 219 4.83 -15.69 13.34
C ARG A 219 4.63 -14.68 12.21
N SER A 220 4.07 -13.51 12.54
CA SER A 220 3.97 -12.37 11.64
C SER A 220 4.97 -11.30 12.07
N TRP A 221 5.76 -10.80 11.14
CA TRP A 221 6.76 -9.75 11.37
C TRP A 221 6.22 -8.40 10.89
N ARG A 222 6.57 -7.33 11.61
CA ARG A 222 6.25 -5.95 11.25
C ARG A 222 7.54 -5.13 11.29
N ILE A 223 7.71 -4.26 10.30
CA ILE A 223 8.76 -3.23 10.28
C ILE A 223 8.13 -1.99 10.93
N THR A 224 8.82 -1.39 11.89
CA THR A 224 8.34 -0.30 12.75
C THR A 224 9.37 0.81 12.83
#